data_AF-A0A7W4BYM4-F1
#
_entry.id   AF-A0A7W4BYM4-F1
#
_cell.length_a   1.000
_cell.length_b   1.000
_cell.length_c   1.000
_cell.angle_alpha   90.00
_cell.angle_beta   90.00
_cell.angle_gamma   90.00
#
_symmetry.space_group_name_H-M   'P 1'
#
loop_
_entity.id
_entity.type
_entity.pdbx_description
1 polymer ?
#
loop_
_entity_poly.entity_id
_entity_poly.type
_entity_poly.pdbx_seq_one_letter_code
_entity_poly.pdbx_strand_id
1 'polypeptide(L)'
;MARIKNTIWNRYKYKINGLVLVLVCYFLYQSLFPQFPDAWETQAVGAFEITPMPYDLDPPYLHDGTYTKDFLLLFSKGQVNKIRQAYLNIGTEPLPLETLQMGDAGILHGSQHGQEVHAIAPEVLTAEHKAWLTIENWQGQQQVISWKLPNALFQPSN
;
A
#
# COMPACT_ATOMS: atom_id res chain seq x y z
N MET A 1 -40.43 -4.17 -44.61
CA MET A 1 -39.60 -3.57 -43.54
C MET A 1 -40.24 -3.89 -42.19
N ALA A 2 -39.55 -4.60 -41.30
CA ALA A 2 -40.09 -4.93 -39.98
C ALA A 2 -40.24 -3.65 -39.15
N ARG A 3 -41.48 -3.28 -38.81
CA ARG A 3 -41.77 -2.10 -37.99
C ARG A 3 -41.33 -2.41 -36.55
N ILE A 4 -40.28 -1.74 -36.07
CA ILE A 4 -39.83 -1.89 -34.68
C ILE A 4 -40.98 -1.47 -33.76
N LYS A 5 -41.44 -2.37 -32.89
CA LYS A 5 -42.50 -2.06 -31.92
C LYS A 5 -42.03 -0.94 -31.00
N ASN A 6 -42.84 0.12 -30.86
CA ASN A 6 -42.59 1.27 -29.99
C ASN A 6 -42.81 0.89 -28.52
N THR A 7 -41.90 0.08 -27.98
CA THR A 7 -41.86 -0.30 -26.57
C THR A 7 -40.96 0.65 -25.79
N ILE A 8 -41.18 0.74 -24.47
CA ILE A 8 -40.35 1.53 -23.56
C ILE A 8 -38.87 1.13 -23.70
N TRP A 9 -38.60 -0.17 -23.82
CA TRP A 9 -37.24 -0.68 -24.04
C TRP A 9 -36.59 -0.14 -25.32
N ASN A 10 -37.28 -0.21 -26.47
CA ASN A 10 -36.73 0.29 -27.73
C ASN A 10 -36.54 1.82 -27.73
N ARG A 11 -37.27 2.54 -26.88
CA ARG A 11 -37.15 3.99 -26.69
C ARG A 11 -35.97 4.39 -25.79
N TYR A 12 -35.68 3.61 -24.74
CA TYR A 12 -34.75 4.03 -23.69
C TYR A 12 -33.49 3.17 -23.53
N LYS A 13 -33.39 2.00 -24.16
CA LYS A 13 -32.23 1.09 -23.97
C LYS A 13 -30.89 1.78 -24.19
N TYR A 14 -30.74 2.64 -25.20
CA TYR A 14 -29.49 3.36 -25.44
C TYR A 14 -29.24 4.49 -24.44
N LYS A 15 -30.30 5.15 -23.94
CA LYS A 15 -30.18 6.17 -22.89
C LYS A 15 -29.74 5.56 -21.56
N ILE A 16 -30.26 4.36 -21.24
CA ILE A 16 -29.86 3.60 -20.05
C ILE A 16 -28.40 3.16 -20.17
N ASN A 17 -27.98 2.62 -21.32
CA ASN A 17 -26.57 2.28 -21.55
C ASN A 17 -25.65 3.51 -21.50
N GLY A 18 -26.13 4.67 -21.96
CA GLY A 18 -25.41 5.94 -21.87
C GLY A 18 -25.09 6.37 -20.43
N LEU A 19 -25.83 5.88 -19.43
CA LEU A 19 -25.51 6.15 -18.01
C LEU A 19 -24.16 5.57 -17.60
N VAL A 20 -23.62 4.57 -18.30
CA VAL A 20 -22.26 4.05 -18.06
C VAL A 20 -21.20 5.15 -18.26
N LEU A 21 -21.46 6.14 -19.12
CA LEU A 21 -20.53 7.27 -19.30
C LEU A 21 -20.42 8.15 -18.04
N VAL A 22 -21.44 8.16 -17.17
CA VAL A 22 -21.38 8.86 -15.88
C VAL A 22 -20.35 8.21 -14.95
N LEU A 23 -20.17 6.88 -15.04
CA LEU A 23 -19.15 6.18 -14.25
C LEU A 23 -17.74 6.65 -14.59
N VAL A 24 -17.48 7.07 -15.83
CA VAL A 24 -16.16 7.63 -16.20
C VAL A 24 -15.86 8.89 -15.39
N CYS A 25 -16.81 9.82 -15.29
CA CYS A 25 -16.64 11.01 -14.47
C CYS A 25 -16.50 10.68 -12.98
N TYR A 26 -17.26 9.69 -12.50
CA TYR A 26 -17.21 9.24 -11.11
C TYR A 26 -15.84 8.64 -10.75
N PHE A 27 -15.35 7.67 -11.54
CA PHE A 27 -14.05 7.05 -11.30
C PHE A 27 -12.90 8.03 -11.53
N LEU A 28 -13.00 8.93 -12.51
CA LEU A 28 -12.03 10.01 -12.69
C LEU A 28 -11.95 10.89 -11.44
N TYR A 29 -13.09 11.28 -10.87
CA TYR A 29 -13.11 12.05 -9.62
C TYR A 29 -12.43 11.26 -8.49
N GLN A 30 -12.76 9.98 -8.31
CA GLN A 30 -12.11 9.16 -7.29
C GLN A 30 -10.59 9.05 -7.47
N SER A 31 -10.11 8.89 -8.71
CA SER A 31 -8.66 8.84 -9.00
C SER A 31 -7.96 10.18 -8.77
N LEU A 32 -8.65 11.31 -8.93
CA LEU A 32 -8.10 12.64 -8.68
C LEU A 32 -8.11 13.03 -7.20
N PHE A 33 -8.99 12.41 -6.39
CA PHE A 33 -9.16 12.69 -4.98
C PHE A 33 -9.16 11.41 -4.15
N PRO A 34 -8.07 10.63 -4.17
CA PRO A 34 -7.96 9.45 -3.33
C PRO A 34 -7.99 9.86 -1.86
N GLN A 35 -8.62 9.03 -1.03
CA GLN A 35 -8.58 9.17 0.42
C GLN A 35 -7.75 8.05 1.01
N PHE A 36 -6.68 8.43 1.70
CA PHE A 36 -5.83 7.52 2.42
C PHE A 36 -6.11 7.64 3.92
N PRO A 37 -5.90 6.58 4.71
CA PRO A 37 -5.83 6.68 6.15
C PRO A 37 -4.73 7.65 6.60
N ASP A 38 -4.80 8.06 7.87
CA ASP A 38 -3.79 8.94 8.45
C ASP A 38 -2.39 8.34 8.37
N ALA A 39 -1.43 9.18 7.99
CA ALA A 39 -0.02 8.85 8.05
C ALA A 39 0.41 8.62 9.50
N TRP A 40 1.34 7.69 9.69
CA TRP A 40 1.88 7.36 11.00
C TRP A 40 2.95 8.37 11.42
N GLU A 41 3.47 8.20 12.63
CA GLU A 41 4.53 9.06 13.16
C GLU A 41 5.75 9.06 12.23
N THR A 42 6.28 10.26 11.95
CA THR A 42 7.53 10.41 11.21
C THR A 42 8.69 10.03 12.12
N GLN A 43 9.56 9.13 11.67
CA GLN A 43 10.76 8.75 12.42
C GLN A 43 12.04 8.94 11.60
N ALA A 44 13.13 9.22 12.31
CA ALA A 44 14.45 9.35 11.72
C ALA A 44 15.24 8.04 11.85
N VAL A 45 15.86 7.60 10.76
CA VAL A 45 16.75 6.44 10.72
C VAL A 45 17.99 6.77 9.89
N GLY A 46 19.14 6.81 10.55
CA GLY A 46 20.38 7.27 9.91
C GLY A 46 20.26 8.68 9.31
N ALA A 47 20.34 8.76 7.98
CA ALA A 47 20.23 10.00 7.22
C ALA A 47 18.81 10.31 6.71
N PHE A 48 17.84 9.43 6.98
CA PHE A 48 16.49 9.49 6.44
C PHE A 48 15.48 9.94 7.49
N GLU A 49 14.46 10.68 7.06
CA GLU A 49 13.23 10.89 7.84
C GLU A 49 12.07 10.32 7.01
N ILE A 50 11.31 9.42 7.63
CA ILE A 50 10.38 8.53 6.93
C ILE A 50 9.03 8.53 7.64
N THR A 51 7.97 8.67 6.85
CA THR A 51 6.58 8.65 7.30
C THR A 51 5.82 7.55 6.57
N PRO A 52 5.44 6.45 7.24
CA PRO A 52 4.58 5.44 6.65
C PRO A 52 3.14 5.93 6.52
N MET A 53 2.48 5.59 5.42
CA MET A 53 1.06 5.85 5.18
C MET A 53 0.45 4.58 4.57
N PRO A 54 -0.40 3.85 5.30
CA PRO A 54 -1.07 2.69 4.73
C PRO A 54 -2.01 3.11 3.60
N TYR A 55 -2.24 2.25 2.62
CA TYR A 55 -3.17 2.56 1.51
C TYR A 55 -4.63 2.53 1.97
N ASP A 56 -4.95 1.61 2.87
CA ASP A 56 -6.27 1.39 3.43
C ASP A 56 -6.16 0.81 4.85
N LEU A 57 -7.28 0.55 5.51
CA LEU A 57 -7.35 -0.12 6.81
C LEU A 57 -7.78 -1.59 6.71
N ASP A 58 -7.85 -2.13 5.49
CA ASP A 58 -8.27 -3.52 5.26
C ASP A 58 -7.23 -4.51 5.80
N PRO A 59 -7.60 -5.76 6.11
CA PRO A 59 -6.61 -6.76 6.52
C PRO A 59 -5.57 -7.03 5.42
N PRO A 60 -4.41 -7.60 5.79
CA PRO A 60 -3.46 -8.12 4.81
C PRO A 60 -4.16 -9.10 3.84
N TYR A 61 -3.77 -9.05 2.57
CA TYR A 61 -4.32 -9.90 1.52
C TYR A 61 -3.24 -10.78 0.91
N LEU A 62 -3.63 -11.90 0.30
CA LEU A 62 -2.69 -12.81 -0.33
C LEU A 62 -2.26 -12.28 -1.71
N HIS A 63 -0.96 -12.08 -1.90
CA HIS A 63 -0.34 -11.68 -3.16
C HIS A 63 0.90 -12.53 -3.40
N ASP A 64 0.98 -13.20 -4.56
CA ASP A 64 2.12 -14.05 -4.94
C ASP A 64 2.56 -15.06 -3.86
N GLY A 65 1.57 -15.64 -3.16
CA GLY A 65 1.80 -16.67 -2.13
C GLY A 65 2.23 -16.12 -0.75
N THR A 66 2.33 -14.80 -0.60
CA THR A 66 2.66 -14.13 0.67
C THR A 66 1.54 -13.18 1.07
N TYR A 67 1.20 -13.12 2.35
CA TYR A 67 0.28 -12.09 2.83
C TYR A 67 0.98 -10.74 2.85
N THR A 68 0.32 -9.71 2.33
CA THR A 68 0.88 -8.36 2.18
C THR A 68 -0.08 -7.29 2.70
N LYS A 69 0.50 -6.19 3.18
CA LYS A 69 -0.21 -4.93 3.47
C LYS A 69 0.53 -3.79 2.79
N ASP A 70 -0.22 -2.95 2.07
CA ASP A 70 0.38 -1.94 1.20
C ASP A 70 0.56 -0.60 1.91
N PHE A 71 1.72 0.02 1.68
CA PHE A 71 2.10 1.32 2.24
C PHE A 71 2.76 2.21 1.20
N LEU A 72 2.58 3.52 1.39
CA LEU A 72 3.47 4.56 0.87
C LEU A 72 4.39 5.00 2.01
N LEU A 73 5.70 4.95 1.81
CA LEU A 73 6.67 5.59 2.68
C LEU A 73 7.12 6.90 2.08
N LEU A 74 6.81 7.99 2.77
CA LEU A 74 7.24 9.33 2.39
C LEU A 74 8.61 9.61 2.98
N PHE A 75 9.55 10.03 2.13
CA PHE A 75 10.90 10.42 2.54
C PHE A 75 10.99 11.95 2.55
N SER A 76 10.89 12.55 3.73
CA SER A 76 11.01 14.01 3.91
C SER A 76 12.46 14.48 3.97
N LYS A 77 13.40 13.57 4.28
CA LYS A 77 14.84 13.83 4.37
C LYS A 77 15.65 12.63 3.92
N GLY A 78 16.86 12.89 3.46
CA GLY A 78 17.78 11.89 2.91
C GLY A 78 17.63 11.75 1.40
N GLN A 79 18.54 11.03 0.78
CA GLN A 79 18.52 10.77 -0.66
C GLN A 79 18.23 9.29 -0.89
N VAL A 80 17.03 8.96 -1.40
CA VAL A 80 16.62 7.57 -1.65
C VAL A 80 17.61 6.82 -2.55
N ASN A 81 18.29 7.52 -3.48
CA ASN A 81 19.34 6.90 -4.31
C ASN A 81 20.59 6.39 -3.53
N LYS A 82 20.71 6.72 -2.24
CA LYS A 82 21.74 6.18 -1.33
C LYS A 82 21.33 4.87 -0.66
N ILE A 83 20.05 4.51 -0.77
CA ILE A 83 19.54 3.21 -0.39
C ILE A 83 19.92 2.24 -1.50
N ARG A 84 20.61 1.15 -1.15
CA ARG A 84 20.86 0.04 -2.06
C ARG A 84 19.63 -0.84 -2.17
N GLN A 85 19.02 -1.12 -1.03
CA GLN A 85 17.78 -1.89 -0.90
C GLN A 85 17.11 -1.55 0.42
N ALA A 86 15.79 -1.57 0.43
CA ALA A 86 15.01 -1.41 1.64
C ALA A 86 13.77 -2.29 1.56
N TYR A 87 13.36 -2.81 2.72
CA TYR A 87 12.23 -3.70 2.84
C TYR A 87 11.34 -3.36 4.02
N LEU A 88 10.03 -3.54 3.86
CA LEU A 88 9.06 -3.44 4.94
C LEU A 88 8.45 -4.82 5.24
N ASN A 89 8.44 -5.21 6.51
CA ASN A 89 7.70 -6.37 6.98
C ASN A 89 6.90 -6.02 8.24
N ILE A 90 5.81 -6.72 8.49
CA ILE A 90 5.01 -6.64 9.71
C ILE A 90 5.17 -7.94 10.49
N GLY A 91 5.43 -7.81 11.78
CA GLY A 91 5.59 -8.96 12.67
C GLY A 91 6.05 -8.55 14.06
N THR A 92 6.25 -9.54 14.93
CA THR A 92 6.81 -9.30 16.27
C THR A 92 8.27 -8.84 16.22
N GLU A 93 9.01 -9.25 15.18
CA GLU A 93 10.43 -8.97 14.96
C GLU A 93 10.71 -8.60 13.49
N PRO A 94 11.80 -7.86 13.19
CA PRO A 94 12.22 -7.61 11.82
C PRO A 94 12.71 -8.92 11.17
N LEU A 95 12.38 -9.13 9.90
CA LEU A 95 12.95 -10.26 9.17
C LEU A 95 14.44 -9.98 8.85
N PRO A 96 15.31 -11.01 8.92
CA PRO A 96 16.70 -10.86 8.48
C PRO A 96 16.80 -10.42 7.03
N LEU A 97 17.78 -9.56 6.69
CA LEU A 97 17.95 -9.06 5.33
C LEU A 97 18.18 -10.20 4.32
N GLU A 98 18.90 -11.24 4.72
CA GLU A 98 19.15 -12.42 3.89
C GLU A 98 17.85 -13.12 3.49
N THR A 99 16.85 -13.14 4.38
CA THR A 99 15.52 -13.68 4.12
C THR A 99 14.75 -12.80 3.15
N LEU A 100 14.77 -11.48 3.39
CA LEU A 100 14.08 -10.48 2.56
C LEU A 100 14.60 -10.47 1.12
N GLN A 101 15.89 -10.71 0.93
CA GLN A 101 16.56 -10.76 -0.37
C GLN A 101 16.22 -11.98 -1.23
N MET A 102 15.59 -13.02 -0.65
CA MET A 102 15.25 -14.23 -1.41
C MET A 102 14.15 -14.02 -2.44
N GLY A 103 13.40 -12.91 -2.35
CA GLY A 103 12.33 -12.55 -3.26
C GLY A 103 12.17 -11.04 -3.41
N ASP A 104 11.07 -10.63 -4.02
CA ASP A 104 10.66 -9.24 -4.23
C ASP A 104 9.63 -8.75 -3.20
N ALA A 105 9.03 -9.66 -2.42
CA ALA A 105 8.08 -9.32 -1.39
C ALA A 105 8.69 -8.34 -0.36
N GLY A 106 7.93 -7.29 -0.03
CA GLY A 106 8.37 -6.28 0.91
C GLY A 106 9.38 -5.27 0.38
N ILE A 107 9.85 -5.34 -0.88
CA ILE A 107 10.84 -4.38 -1.38
C ILE A 107 10.21 -3.00 -1.65
N LEU A 108 10.91 -1.94 -1.21
CA LEU A 108 10.54 -0.57 -1.53
C LEU A 108 10.83 -0.25 -3.01
N HIS A 109 9.89 0.40 -3.67
CA HIS A 109 10.04 0.87 -5.05
C HIS A 109 9.23 2.15 -5.28
N GLY A 110 9.63 3.00 -6.23
CA GLY A 110 8.90 4.24 -6.54
C GLY A 110 9.81 5.44 -6.79
N SER A 111 9.39 6.60 -6.31
CA SER A 111 10.06 7.89 -6.56
C SER A 111 10.95 8.35 -5.40
N GLN A 112 11.76 9.39 -5.60
CA GLN A 112 12.61 9.95 -4.54
C GLN A 112 11.83 10.43 -3.29
N HIS A 113 10.56 10.78 -3.43
CA HIS A 113 9.75 11.34 -2.33
C HIS A 113 8.76 10.34 -1.74
N GLY A 114 8.35 9.33 -2.51
CA GLY A 114 7.39 8.33 -2.11
C GLY A 114 7.80 6.96 -2.66
N GLN A 115 8.00 6.02 -1.75
CA GLN A 115 8.28 4.62 -2.06
C GLN A 115 7.06 3.78 -1.67
N GLU A 116 6.51 3.06 -2.63
CA GLU A 116 5.48 2.06 -2.42
C GLU A 116 6.13 0.76 -1.94
N VAL A 117 5.38 -0.01 -1.15
CA VAL A 117 5.80 -1.33 -0.70
C VAL A 117 4.62 -2.23 -0.41
N HIS A 118 4.75 -3.48 -0.84
CA HIS A 118 3.88 -4.59 -0.49
C HIS A 118 4.48 -5.30 0.74
N ALA A 119 4.22 -4.76 1.93
CA ALA A 119 4.89 -5.20 3.14
C ALA A 119 4.51 -6.65 3.49
N ILE A 120 5.50 -7.52 3.66
CA ILE A 120 5.27 -8.90 4.10
C ILE A 120 4.57 -8.85 5.46
N ALA A 121 3.41 -9.48 5.59
CA ALA A 121 2.60 -9.43 6.80
C ALA A 121 2.06 -10.82 7.16
N PRO A 122 1.72 -11.08 8.43
CA PRO A 122 0.88 -12.21 8.79
C PRO A 122 -0.56 -11.96 8.32
N GLU A 123 -1.33 -13.03 8.13
CA GLU A 123 -2.75 -12.95 7.75
C GLU A 123 -3.58 -12.11 8.73
N VAL A 124 -3.26 -12.20 10.03
CA VAL A 124 -3.95 -11.46 11.10
C VAL A 124 -2.97 -10.55 11.83
N LEU A 125 -3.32 -9.27 11.92
CA LEU A 125 -2.54 -8.26 12.64
C LEU A 125 -2.98 -8.18 14.10
N THR A 126 -2.00 -8.14 15.01
CA THR A 126 -2.22 -8.06 16.47
C THR A 126 -1.43 -6.89 17.06
N ALA A 127 -1.74 -6.55 18.32
CA ALA A 127 -1.05 -5.48 19.05
C ALA A 127 0.44 -5.75 19.34
N GLU A 128 0.88 -7.00 19.21
CA GLU A 128 2.30 -7.37 19.37
C GLU A 128 3.11 -7.10 18.10
N HIS A 129 2.45 -7.00 16.95
CA HIS A 129 3.11 -6.71 15.69
C HIS A 129 3.51 -5.24 15.57
N LYS A 130 4.59 -5.02 14.84
CA LYS A 130 5.08 -3.72 14.40
C LYS A 130 5.37 -3.80 12.90
N ALA A 131 5.34 -2.65 12.23
CA ALA A 131 5.94 -2.53 10.91
C ALA A 131 7.43 -2.25 11.07
N TRP A 132 8.27 -3.06 10.47
CA TRP A 132 9.73 -3.04 10.52
C TRP A 132 10.28 -2.66 9.16
N LEU A 133 11.00 -1.55 9.10
CA LEU A 133 11.71 -1.11 7.90
C LEU A 133 13.20 -1.41 8.08
N THR A 134 13.73 -2.22 7.17
CA THR A 134 15.16 -2.52 7.06
C THR A 134 15.72 -1.79 5.84
N ILE A 135 16.73 -0.94 6.04
CA ILE A 135 17.41 -0.19 4.98
C ILE A 135 18.88 -0.60 4.95
N GLU A 136 19.38 -0.96 3.77
CA GLU A 136 20.82 -1.14 3.54
C GLU A 136 21.32 -0.07 2.56
N ASN A 137 22.46 0.54 2.88
CA ASN A 137 23.14 1.48 1.96
C ASN A 137 24.16 0.76 1.05
N TRP A 138 24.73 1.50 0.11
CA TRP A 138 25.75 0.98 -0.82
C TRP A 138 27.06 0.54 -0.15
N GLN A 139 27.27 0.88 1.12
CA GLN A 139 28.41 0.41 1.93
C GLN A 139 28.08 -0.86 2.73
N GLY A 140 26.88 -1.42 2.60
CA GLY A 140 26.43 -2.60 3.34
C GLY A 140 26.02 -2.30 4.79
N GLN A 141 25.90 -1.02 5.18
CA GLN A 141 25.43 -0.66 6.51
C GLN A 141 23.91 -0.80 6.56
N GLN A 142 23.43 -1.61 7.51
CA GLN A 142 22.02 -1.85 7.74
C GLN A 142 21.49 -0.98 8.87
N GLN A 143 20.27 -0.48 8.70
CA GLN A 143 19.53 0.26 9.70
C GLN A 143 18.12 -0.30 9.77
N VAL A 144 17.63 -0.51 10.99
CA VAL A 144 16.29 -1.06 11.24
C VAL A 144 15.53 -0.09 12.13
N ILE A 145 14.30 0.21 11.73
CA ILE A 145 13.37 1.04 12.51
C ILE A 145 11.97 0.43 12.50
N SER A 146 11.12 0.83 13.44
CA SER A 146 9.79 0.26 13.55
C SER A 146 8.71 1.23 13.99
N TRP A 147 7.48 0.95 13.58
CA TRP A 147 6.28 1.63 14.03
C TRP A 147 5.34 0.65 14.70
N LYS A 148 4.69 1.12 15.78
CA LYS A 148 3.54 0.41 16.34
C LYS A 148 2.40 0.47 15.34
N LEU A 149 1.69 -0.64 15.16
CA LEU A 149 0.49 -0.66 14.34
C LEU A 149 -0.65 0.07 15.07
N PRO A 150 -1.41 0.96 14.39
CA PRO A 150 -2.61 1.53 14.94
C PRO A 150 -3.67 0.47 15.23
N ASN A 151 -4.45 0.66 16.30
CA ASN A 151 -5.50 -0.28 16.69
C ASN A 151 -6.55 -0.52 15.60
N ALA A 152 -6.74 0.46 14.69
CA ALA A 152 -7.67 0.35 13.57
C ALA A 152 -7.30 -0.74 12.57
N LEU A 153 -6.06 -1.24 12.59
CA LEU A 153 -5.60 -2.36 11.75
C LEU A 153 -5.80 -3.73 12.41
N PHE A 154 -6.14 -3.78 13.69
CA PHE A 154 -6.40 -5.05 14.37
C PHE A 154 -7.79 -5.53 14.01
N GLN A 155 -7.89 -6.80 13.63
CA GLN A 155 -9.18 -7.45 13.53
C GLN A 155 -9.71 -7.69 14.95
N PRO A 156 -11.03 -7.52 15.21
CA PRO A 156 -11.62 -8.07 16.42
C PRO A 156 -11.42 -9.59 16.37
N SER A 157 -10.80 -10.15 17.42
CA SER A 157 -10.80 -11.60 17.63
C SER A 157 -12.25 -12.06 17.72
N ASN A 158 -12.70 -12.85 16.75
CA ASN A 158 -13.98 -13.55 16.78
C ASN A 158 -14.06 -14.53 17.97
#